data_AF-A0A1B9GVK4-F1
#
_entry.id   AF-A0A1B9GVK4-F1
#
_cell.length_a   1.000
_cell.length_b   1.000
_cell.length_c   1.000
_cell.angle_alpha   90.00
_cell.angle_beta   90.00
_cell.angle_gamma   90.00
#
_symmetry.space_group_name_H-M   'P 1'
#
loop_
_entity.id
_entity.type
_entity.pdbx_description
1 polymer ?
#
loop_
_entity_poly.entity_id
_entity_poly.type
_entity_poly.pdbx_seq_one_letter_code
_entity_poly.pdbx_strand_id
1 'polypeptide(L)'
;MDAYEESDEYCPHCDNHYVIEAVEPKAALRVEGEDARMDNRMLKDERLKDKPERSLFSEKDLSDKVEIPLWQQMQMQQQAQMQAQAQAQAQAQAQAQAQMGRR
;
A
#
# COMPACT_ATOMS: atom_id res chain seq x y z
N MET A 1 53.73 -14.56 18.12
CA MET A 1 52.47 -15.30 18.25
C MET A 1 52.70 -16.38 19.27
N ASP A 2 52.18 -16.23 20.48
CA ASP A 2 52.06 -17.35 21.41
C ASP A 2 51.12 -18.37 20.79
N ALA A 3 51.55 -19.63 20.75
CA ALA A 3 50.74 -20.73 20.24
C ALA A 3 49.71 -21.08 21.32
N TYR A 4 48.43 -20.85 21.06
CA TYR A 4 47.36 -21.41 21.87
C TYR A 4 47.42 -22.94 21.76
N GLU A 5 47.54 -23.64 22.89
CA GLU A 5 47.57 -25.11 22.93
C GLU A 5 46.14 -25.66 23.09
N GLU A 6 45.84 -26.80 22.48
CA GLU A 6 44.51 -27.46 22.49
C GLU A 6 43.99 -27.77 23.91
N SER A 7 44.89 -27.77 24.91
CA SER A 7 44.60 -27.87 26.34
C SER A 7 43.88 -26.63 26.91
N ASP A 8 44.14 -25.44 26.35
CA ASP A 8 43.60 -24.17 26.83
C ASP A 8 42.15 -23.92 26.36
N GLU A 9 41.66 -24.78 25.47
CA GLU A 9 40.33 -24.68 24.86
C GLU A 9 39.23 -25.29 25.74
N TYR A 10 39.61 -26.15 26.70
CA TYR A 10 38.70 -26.91 27.55
C TYR A 10 38.83 -26.55 29.03
N CYS A 11 37.70 -26.50 29.73
CA CYS A 11 37.69 -26.35 31.18
C CYS A 11 38.19 -27.64 31.86
N PRO A 12 39.23 -27.60 32.72
CA PRO A 12 39.73 -28.78 33.42
C PRO A 12 38.76 -29.32 34.48
N HIS A 13 37.69 -28.60 34.80
CA HIS A 13 36.73 -28.97 35.84
C HIS A 13 35.39 -29.47 35.30
N CYS A 14 35.02 -29.14 34.06
CA CYS A 14 33.67 -29.40 33.57
C CYS A 14 33.52 -29.63 32.06
N ASP A 15 34.58 -29.99 31.33
CA ASP A 15 34.55 -30.40 29.91
C ASP A 15 33.87 -29.39 28.95
N ASN A 16 33.73 -28.14 29.38
CA ASN A 16 33.16 -27.07 28.58
C ASN A 16 34.25 -26.46 27.70
N HIS A 17 33.95 -26.29 26.41
CA HIS A 17 34.83 -25.68 25.41
C HIS A 17 34.57 -24.17 25.32
N TYR A 18 35.59 -23.34 25.51
CA TYR A 18 35.45 -21.88 25.56
C TYR A 18 35.64 -21.19 24.20
N VAL A 19 36.21 -21.89 23.23
CA VAL A 19 36.41 -21.37 21.87
C VAL A 19 35.22 -21.78 21.01
N ILE A 20 34.31 -20.86 20.75
CA ILE A 20 33.17 -21.14 19.88
C ILE A 20 33.54 -20.71 18.46
N GLU A 21 33.27 -21.57 17.48
CA GLU A 21 33.42 -21.20 16.07
C GLU A 21 32.59 -19.96 15.76
N ALA A 22 33.20 -19.01 15.06
CA ALA A 22 32.51 -17.79 14.67
C ALA A 22 31.36 -18.13 13.72
N VAL A 23 30.13 -17.85 14.14
CA VAL A 23 28.94 -18.07 13.31
C VAL A 23 28.69 -16.84 12.44
N GLU A 24 28.64 -17.01 11.12
CA GLU A 24 28.25 -15.94 10.21
C GLU A 24 26.76 -15.58 10.38
N PRO A 25 26.43 -14.29 10.52
CA PRO A 25 25.03 -13.87 10.65
C PRO A 25 24.27 -14.17 9.35
N LYS A 26 23.22 -14.98 9.45
CA LYS A 26 22.34 -15.27 8.32
C LYS A 26 21.36 -14.11 8.13
N ALA A 27 21.24 -13.63 6.89
CA ALA A 27 20.23 -12.65 6.55
C ALA A 27 18.83 -13.21 6.85
N ALA A 28 18.07 -12.53 7.71
CA ALA A 28 16.71 -12.90 8.07
C ALA A 28 15.80 -11.70 7.83
N LEU A 29 14.74 -11.90 7.05
CA LEU A 29 13.68 -10.91 6.90
C LEU A 29 12.79 -11.00 8.14
N ARG A 30 12.73 -9.92 8.92
CA ARG A 30 11.78 -9.79 10.03
C ARG A 30 10.71 -8.78 9.63
N VAL A 31 9.48 -9.06 10.04
CA VAL A 31 8.35 -8.18 9.82
C VAL A 31 7.99 -7.60 11.18
N GLU A 32 8.16 -6.28 11.32
CA GLU A 32 7.81 -5.57 12.55
C GLU A 32 6.28 -5.36 12.58
N GLY A 33 5.64 -5.86 13.63
CA GLY A 33 4.22 -5.61 13.91
C GLY A 33 4.10 -4.69 15.11
N GLU A 34 3.30 -3.63 14.99
CA GLU A 34 2.88 -2.79 16.13
C GLU A 34 1.96 -3.57 17.08
N ASP A 35 1.50 -2.93 18.16
CA ASP A 35 0.55 -3.52 19.10
C ASP A 35 -0.70 -4.03 18.35
N ALA A 36 -0.93 -5.33 18.42
CA ALA A 36 -2.06 -6.04 17.83
C ALA A 36 -3.44 -5.45 18.17
N ARG A 37 -3.55 -4.72 19.29
CA ARG A 37 -4.79 -4.03 19.69
C ARG A 37 -5.02 -2.72 18.94
N MET A 38 -3.94 -2.05 18.53
CA MET A 38 -4.00 -0.82 17.74
C MET A 38 -4.01 -1.12 16.25
N ASP A 39 -3.19 -2.08 15.80
CA ASP A 39 -3.17 -2.54 14.41
C ASP A 39 -3.28 -4.07 14.32
N ASN A 40 -4.41 -4.55 13.82
CA ASN A 40 -4.72 -5.97 13.67
C ASN A 40 -4.46 -6.50 12.26
N ARG A 41 -3.88 -5.70 11.34
CA ARG A 41 -3.70 -6.08 9.93
C ARG A 41 -2.79 -7.30 9.73
N MET A 42 -1.88 -7.53 10.67
CA MET A 42 -0.94 -8.67 10.62
C MET A 42 -1.53 -9.97 11.20
N LEU A 43 -2.72 -9.92 11.79
CA LEU A 43 -3.38 -11.06 12.40
C LEU A 43 -4.51 -11.57 11.50
N LYS A 44 -4.46 -12.84 11.12
CA LYS A 44 -5.52 -13.50 10.36
C LYS A 44 -6.61 -14.02 11.32
N ASP A 45 -7.87 -13.66 11.09
CA ASP A 45 -9.02 -14.25 11.78
C ASP A 45 -9.62 -15.37 10.93
N GLU A 46 -9.58 -16.61 11.44
CA GLU A 46 -10.03 -17.82 10.74
C GLU A 46 -11.56 -17.92 10.60
N ARG A 47 -12.32 -17.11 11.36
CA ARG A 47 -13.80 -17.12 11.30
C ARG A 47 -14.34 -16.37 10.10
N LEU A 48 -13.53 -15.46 9.54
CA LEU A 48 -13.90 -14.67 8.38
C LEU A 48 -13.64 -15.49 7.12
N LYS A 49 -14.58 -15.44 6.17
CA LYS A 49 -14.41 -16.08 4.87
C LYS A 49 -13.28 -15.37 4.12
N ASP A 50 -12.32 -16.13 3.60
CA ASP A 50 -11.22 -15.58 2.82
C ASP A 50 -11.77 -14.76 1.65
N LYS A 51 -11.22 -13.56 1.48
CA LYS A 51 -11.53 -12.72 0.32
C LYS A 51 -11.02 -13.45 -0.93
N PRO A 52 -11.75 -13.37 -2.06
CA PRO A 52 -11.24 -13.93 -3.31
C PRO A 52 -9.86 -13.33 -3.59
N GLU A 53 -8.89 -14.17 -3.94
CA GLU A 53 -7.55 -13.73 -4.26
C GLU A 53 -7.63 -12.65 -5.35
N ARG A 54 -6.98 -11.51 -5.11
CA ARG A 54 -6.82 -10.46 -6.11
C ARG A 54 -5.85 -10.97 -7.16
N SER A 55 -6.38 -11.61 -8.20
CA SER A 55 -5.62 -12.05 -9.35
C SER A 55 -5.98 -11.21 -10.56
N LEU A 56 -4.99 -10.96 -11.42
CA LEU A 56 -5.20 -10.27 -12.71
C LEU A 56 -6.19 -11.00 -13.62
N PHE A 57 -6.43 -12.28 -13.34
CA PHE A 57 -7.34 -13.17 -14.09
C PHE A 57 -8.70 -13.36 -13.40
N SER A 58 -8.94 -12.70 -12.25
CA SER A 58 -10.20 -12.78 -11.55
C SER A 58 -11.23 -11.83 -12.18
N GLU A 59 -12.31 -12.39 -12.72
CA GLU A 59 -13.39 -11.63 -13.35
C GLU A 59 -14.13 -10.67 -12.40
N LYS A 60 -13.96 -10.87 -11.07
CA LYS A 60 -14.75 -10.19 -10.04
C LYS A 60 -14.14 -8.89 -9.52
N ASP A 61 -12.84 -8.66 -9.70
CA ASP A 61 -12.15 -7.47 -9.19
C ASP A 61 -11.71 -6.57 -10.35
N LEU A 62 -12.69 -5.94 -11.01
CA LEU A 62 -12.49 -5.05 -12.16
C LEU A 62 -12.17 -3.60 -11.75
N SER A 63 -12.07 -3.30 -10.45
CA SER A 63 -11.84 -1.94 -9.95
C SER A 63 -10.53 -1.33 -10.42
N ASP A 64 -9.52 -2.18 -10.66
CA ASP A 64 -8.17 -1.77 -11.05
C ASP A 64 -8.04 -1.60 -12.57
N LYS A 65 -9.07 -1.96 -13.33
CA LYS A 65 -9.09 -1.74 -14.77
C LYS A 65 -9.56 -0.31 -15.03
N VAL A 66 -8.62 0.56 -15.39
CA VAL A 66 -8.93 1.84 -16.05
C VAL A 66 -9.44 1.49 -17.45
N GLU A 67 -10.70 1.04 -17.56
CA GLU A 67 -11.30 0.60 -18.84
C GLU A 67 -11.83 1.76 -19.66
N ILE A 68 -11.82 2.99 -19.15
CA ILE A 68 -12.25 4.16 -19.94
C ILE A 68 -11.10 4.55 -20.85
N PRO A 69 -11.19 4.31 -22.17
CA PRO A 69 -10.14 4.71 -23.08
C PRO A 69 -10.00 6.24 -23.04
N LEU A 70 -8.76 6.73 -23.14
CA LEU A 70 -8.41 8.14 -22.95
C LEU A 70 -9.27 9.10 -23.80
N TRP A 71 -9.67 8.67 -25.00
CA TRP A 71 -10.54 9.46 -25.88
C TRP A 71 -11.94 9.68 -25.28
N GLN A 72 -12.51 8.69 -24.58
CA GLN A 72 -13.83 8.78 -23.97
C GLN A 72 -13.79 9.68 -22.73
N GLN A 73 -12.70 9.61 -21.96
CA GLN A 73 -12.47 10.53 -20.85
C GLN A 73 -12.32 11.97 -21.32
N MET A 74 -11.55 12.20 -22.40
CA MET A 74 -11.40 13.50 -23.02
C MET A 74 -12.73 14.04 -23.57
N GLN A 75 -13.56 13.18 -24.17
CA GLN A 75 -14.88 13.57 -24.67
C GLN A 75 -15.83 13.96 -23.53
N MET A 76 -15.86 13.22 -22.42
CA MET A 76 -16.64 13.58 -21.23
C MET A 76 -16.17 14.91 -20.61
N GLN A 77 -14.86 15.13 -20.52
CA GLN A 77 -14.33 16.40 -20.02
C GLN A 77 -14.73 17.58 -20.92
N GLN A 78 -14.64 17.42 -22.25
CA GLN A 78 -15.09 18.45 -23.19
C GLN A 78 -16.59 18.74 -23.07
N GLN A 79 -17.43 17.70 -22.95
CA GLN A 79 -18.88 17.87 -22.75
C GLN A 79 -19.19 18.57 -21.43
N ALA A 80 -18.50 18.21 -20.33
CA ALA A 80 -18.67 18.87 -19.05
C ALA A 80 -18.26 20.35 -19.09
N GLN A 81 -17.14 20.67 -19.75
CA GLN A 81 -16.70 22.05 -19.95
C GLN A 81 -17.71 22.86 -20.77
N MET A 82 -18.24 22.29 -21.85
CA MET A 82 -19.27 22.92 -22.69
C MET A 82 -20.55 23.20 -21.89
N GLN A 83 -21.01 22.23 -21.09
CA GLN A 83 -22.20 22.42 -20.24
C GLN A 83 -21.98 23.49 -19.17
N ALA A 84 -20.82 23.51 -18.52
CA ALA A 84 -20.49 24.54 -17.54
C ALA A 84 -20.46 25.94 -18.16
N GLN A 85 -19.88 26.08 -19.37
CA GLN A 85 -19.88 27.34 -20.10
C GLN A 85 -21.30 27.77 -20.50
N ALA A 86 -22.12 26.84 -21.01
CA ALA A 86 -23.51 27.13 -21.37
C ALA A 86 -24.35 27.56 -20.14
N GLN A 87 -24.17 26.89 -19.00
CA GLN A 87 -24.83 27.26 -17.74
C GLN A 87 -24.37 28.64 -17.26
N ALA A 88 -23.07 28.94 -17.32
CA ALA A 88 -22.54 30.25 -16.94
C ALA A 88 -23.09 31.37 -17.85
N GLN A 89 -23.17 31.13 -19.16
CA GLN A 89 -23.76 32.06 -20.11
C GLN A 89 -25.26 32.27 -19.85
N ALA A 90 -26.02 31.20 -19.61
CA ALA A 90 -27.44 31.29 -19.28
C ALA A 90 -27.68 32.07 -17.98
N GLN A 91 -26.85 31.83 -16.95
CA GLN A 91 -26.90 32.59 -15.70
C GLN A 91 -26.55 34.06 -15.91
N ALA A 92 -25.52 34.37 -16.70
CA ALA A 92 -25.16 35.75 -17.04
C ALA A 92 -26.27 36.47 -17.81
N GLN A 93 -26.91 35.79 -18.77
CA GLN A 93 -28.05 36.32 -19.51
C GLN A 93 -29.27 36.56 -18.60
N ALA A 94 -29.59 35.60 -17.72
CA ALA A 94 -30.67 35.77 -16.74
C ALA A 94 -30.40 36.93 -15.78
N GLN A 95 -29.16 37.10 -15.32
CA GLN A 95 -28.77 38.24 -14.49
C GLN A 95 -28.87 39.56 -15.24
N ALA A 96 -28.43 39.62 -16.51
CA ALA A 96 -28.54 40.81 -17.35
C ALA A 96 -30.00 41.21 -17.62
N GLN A 97 -30.87 40.23 -17.91
CA GLN A 97 -32.31 40.46 -18.05
C GLN A 97 -32.95 40.95 -16.74
N ALA A 98 -32.56 40.36 -15.61
CA ALA A 98 -33.03 40.78 -14.28
C ALA A 98 -32.53 42.18 -13.85
N GLN A 99 -31.42 42.66 -14.42
CA GLN A 99 -30.93 44.03 -14.24
C GLN A 99 -31.65 45.02 -15.16
N MET A 100 -31.95 44.63 -16.41
CA MET A 100 -32.69 45.48 -17.35
C MET A 100 -34.19 45.61 -16.99
N GLY A 101 -34.80 44.58 -16.38
CA GLY A 101 -36.18 44.65 -15.88
C GLY A 101 -36.34 45.33 -14.51
N ARG A 102 -35.25 45.84 -13.92
CA ARG A 102 -35.23 46.62 -12.67
C ARG A 102 -34.93 48.11 -12.89
N ARG A 103 -35.11 48.61 -14.12
CA ARG A 103 -35.15 50.03 -14.48
C ARG A 103 -36.55 50.38 -14.96
#